data_AF-A0A3P7EAQ8-F1
#
_entry.id   AF-A0A3P7EAQ8-F1
#
_cell.length_a   1.000
_cell.length_b   1.000
_cell.length_c   1.000
_cell.angle_alpha   90.00
_cell.angle_beta   90.00
_cell.angle_gamma   90.00
#
_symmetry.space_group_name_H-M   'P 1'
#
loop_
_entity.id
_entity.type
_entity.pdbx_description
1 polymer ?
#
loop_
_entity_poly.entity_id
_entity_poly.type
_entity_poly.pdbx_seq_one_letter_code
_entity_poly.pdbx_strand_id
1 'polypeptide(L)'
;MKDVCFVYPMFRQHSILRKFSMFATFGQTIALVGPSGCGKSTVIKLLERFYDVTDGVLYIDDYDIKSYNIRYLRSHIALVDQEPTLFNVSIRDNIAYGLDDASQEQIEAAAKLVNIHNFVVTLPQVCFRRKS
;
A
#
# COMPACT_ATOMS: atom_id res chain seq x y z
N MET A 1 13.50 -4.80 10.71
CA MET A 1 12.82 -6.00 11.24
C MET A 1 13.85 -6.91 11.88
N LYS A 2 13.65 -7.33 13.13
CA LYS A 2 14.55 -8.24 13.84
C LYS A 2 13.77 -9.40 14.45
N ASP A 3 14.17 -10.61 14.09
CA ASP A 3 13.67 -11.89 14.60
C ASP A 3 12.14 -12.00 14.59
N VAL A 4 11.50 -11.41 13.58
CA VAL A 4 10.05 -11.32 13.47
C VAL A 4 9.43 -12.71 13.29
N CYS A 5 8.53 -13.06 14.20
CA CYS A 5 7.65 -14.20 14.05
C CYS A 5 6.22 -13.71 13.85
N PHE A 6 5.48 -14.36 12.96
CA PHE A 6 4.09 -13.99 12.70
C PHE A 6 3.22 -15.21 12.37
N VAL A 7 2.02 -15.19 12.93
CA VAL A 7 0.93 -16.14 12.68
C VAL A 7 -0.35 -15.35 12.46
N TYR A 8 -1.11 -15.67 11.41
CA TYR A 8 -2.42 -15.03 11.21
C TYR A 8 -3.39 -15.44 12.34
N PRO A 9 -4.17 -14.50 12.93
CA PRO A 9 -5.06 -14.81 14.06
C PRO A 9 -6.05 -15.96 13.81
N MET A 10 -6.57 -16.08 12.58
CA MET A 10 -7.50 -17.15 12.20
C MET A 10 -6.82 -18.53 12.02
N PHE A 11 -5.50 -18.57 11.86
CA PHE A 11 -4.74 -19.79 11.53
C PHE A 11 -3.56 -19.98 12.49
N ARG A 12 -3.86 -20.08 13.79
CA ARG A 12 -2.84 -20.15 14.87
C ARG A 12 -1.81 -21.27 14.73
N GLN A 13 -2.10 -22.31 13.95
CA GLN A 13 -1.20 -23.46 13.76
C GLN A 13 -0.11 -23.22 12.70
N HIS A 14 -0.23 -22.18 11.87
CA HIS A 14 0.69 -21.95 10.75
C HIS A 14 1.46 -20.64 10.91
N SER A 15 2.67 -20.73 11.47
CA SER A 15 3.63 -19.64 11.47
C SER A 15 4.10 -19.34 10.05
N ILE A 16 3.83 -18.11 9.61
CA ILE A 16 4.13 -17.60 8.27
C ILE A 16 5.55 -17.04 8.22
N LEU A 17 5.95 -16.28 9.25
CA LEU A 17 7.32 -15.79 9.41
C LEU A 17 7.92 -16.41 10.67
N ARG A 18 9.15 -16.90 10.57
CA ARG A 18 9.91 -17.57 11.64
C ARG A 18 11.26 -16.89 11.79
N LYS A 19 11.42 -16.03 12.80
CA LYS A 19 12.64 -15.24 13.06
C LYS A 19 13.15 -14.50 11.83
N PHE A 20 12.23 -13.90 11.08
CA PHE A 20 12.56 -13.15 9.87
C PHE A 20 13.22 -11.82 10.25
N SER A 21 14.37 -11.54 9.66
CA SER A 21 15.13 -10.31 9.87
C SER A 21 15.41 -9.64 8.53
N MET A 22 15.23 -8.33 8.48
CA MET A 22 15.47 -7.48 7.32
C MET A 22 15.85 -6.10 7.82
N PHE A 23 16.79 -5.46 7.15
CA PHE A 23 17.16 -4.08 7.38
C PHE A 23 17.21 -3.34 6.05
N ALA A 24 16.71 -2.11 6.04
CA ALA A 24 16.66 -1.22 4.89
C ALA A 24 17.13 0.15 5.34
N THR A 25 18.02 0.79 4.60
CA THR A 25 18.35 2.21 4.83
C THR A 25 17.56 3.10 3.89
N PHE A 26 17.51 4.40 4.20
CA PHE A 26 16.92 5.40 3.32
C PHE A 26 17.45 5.29 1.88
N GLY A 27 16.56 5.38 0.90
CA GLY A 27 16.88 5.31 -0.54
C GLY A 27 17.21 3.90 -1.06
N GLN A 28 17.21 2.87 -0.23
CA GLN A 28 17.41 1.50 -0.70
C GLN A 28 16.12 0.88 -1.24
N THR A 29 16.25 0.20 -2.37
CA THR A 29 15.17 -0.64 -2.94
C THR A 29 15.40 -2.09 -2.53
N ILE A 30 14.41 -2.70 -1.90
CA ILE A 30 14.44 -4.11 -1.51
C ILE A 30 13.39 -4.88 -2.30
N ALA A 31 13.81 -5.99 -2.92
CA ALA A 31 12.92 -6.93 -3.57
C ALA A 31 12.70 -8.17 -2.69
N LEU A 32 11.44 -8.49 -2.39
CA LEU A 32 11.05 -9.73 -1.74
C LEU A 32 10.68 -10.77 -2.80
N VAL A 33 11.54 -11.78 -3.00
CA VAL A 33 11.36 -12.83 -4.01
C VAL A 33 11.21 -14.19 -3.34
N GLY A 34 10.31 -15.03 -3.87
CA GLY A 34 10.07 -16.39 -3.38
C GLY A 34 8.77 -16.99 -3.91
N PRO A 35 8.51 -18.29 -3.67
CA PRO A 35 7.31 -18.97 -4.15
C PRO A 35 6.03 -18.39 -3.54
N SER A 36 4.87 -18.62 -4.16
CA SER A 36 3.59 -18.22 -3.58
C SER A 36 3.40 -18.80 -2.17
N GLY A 37 2.76 -18.04 -1.28
CA GLY A 37 2.53 -18.47 0.11
C GLY A 37 3.73 -18.36 1.07
N CYS A 38 4.94 -17.99 0.61
CA CYS A 38 6.11 -17.88 1.50
C CYS A 38 6.11 -16.67 2.46
N GLY A 39 5.05 -15.84 2.43
CA GLY A 39 4.91 -14.71 3.35
C GLY A 39 5.31 -13.33 2.81
N LYS A 40 5.59 -13.15 1.52
CA LYS A 40 5.94 -11.83 0.93
C LYS A 40 4.88 -10.76 1.23
N SER A 41 3.62 -11.03 0.85
CA SER A 41 2.50 -10.13 1.13
C SER A 41 2.24 -9.98 2.62
N THR A 42 2.63 -10.96 3.44
CA THR A 42 2.55 -10.86 4.90
C THR A 42 3.54 -9.83 5.45
N VAL A 43 4.77 -9.77 4.91
CA VAL A 43 5.74 -8.73 5.30
C VAL A 43 5.18 -7.34 5.00
N ILE A 44 4.59 -7.14 3.83
CA ILE A 44 3.95 -5.86 3.43
C ILE A 44 2.82 -5.51 4.42
N LYS A 45 1.92 -6.46 4.72
CA LYS A 45 0.83 -6.25 5.69
C LYS A 45 1.30 -5.89 7.10
N LEU A 46 2.47 -6.39 7.52
CA LEU A 46 3.07 -6.02 8.81
C LEU A 46 3.66 -4.60 8.78
N LEU A 47 4.31 -4.20 7.68
CA LEU A 47 4.81 -2.84 7.47
C LEU A 47 3.67 -1.81 7.45
N GLU A 48 2.50 -2.19 6.92
CA GLU A 48 1.31 -1.34 6.89
C GLU A 48 0.48 -1.37 8.20
N ARG A 49 0.95 -2.09 9.22
CA ARG A 49 0.23 -2.38 10.47
C ARG A 49 -1.21 -2.86 10.24
N PHE A 50 -1.45 -3.67 9.21
CA PHE A 50 -2.71 -4.45 9.15
C PHE A 50 -2.74 -5.54 10.21
N TYR A 51 -1.57 -6.01 10.62
CA TYR A 51 -1.37 -6.91 11.74
C TYR A 51 -0.13 -6.46 12.52
N ASP A 52 -0.09 -6.78 13.81
CA ASP A 52 1.13 -6.65 14.62
C ASP A 52 1.90 -7.98 14.61
N VAL A 53 3.22 -7.90 14.78
CA VAL A 53 4.09 -9.09 14.87
C VAL A 53 3.72 -9.93 16.10
N THR A 54 3.86 -11.26 16.00
CA THR A 54 3.60 -12.18 17.12
C THR A 54 4.77 -12.20 18.11
N ASP A 55 5.99 -12.15 17.59
CA ASP A 55 7.23 -12.03 18.36
C ASP A 55 8.29 -11.28 17.53
N GLY A 56 9.35 -10.83 18.17
CA GLY A 56 10.36 -9.95 17.58
C GLY A 56 9.88 -8.51 17.45
N VAL A 57 10.62 -7.70 16.68
CA VAL A 57 10.41 -6.24 16.61
C VAL A 57 10.54 -5.71 15.18
N LEU A 58 9.69 -4.73 14.87
CA LEU A 58 9.65 -4.02 13.59
C LEU A 58 9.83 -2.53 13.89
N TYR A 59 10.92 -1.96 13.38
CA TYR A 59 11.26 -0.55 13.53
C TYR A 59 11.11 0.21 12.22
N ILE A 60 10.70 1.47 12.32
CA ILE A 60 10.83 2.51 11.28
C ILE A 60 11.60 3.66 11.93
N ASP A 61 12.65 4.16 11.28
CA ASP A 61 13.50 5.26 11.79
C ASP A 61 13.88 5.12 13.28
N ASP A 62 14.25 3.90 13.69
CA ASP A 62 14.60 3.50 15.07
C ASP A 62 13.46 3.44 16.11
N TYR A 63 12.22 3.76 15.74
CA TYR A 63 11.05 3.64 16.61
C TYR A 63 10.26 2.37 16.33
N ASP A 64 9.79 1.68 17.38
CA ASP A 64 8.91 0.51 17.20
C ASP A 64 7.67 0.97 16.43
N ILE A 65 7.32 0.26 15.36
CA ILE A 65 6.18 0.60 14.52
C ILE A 65 4.86 0.70 15.31
N LYS A 66 4.75 -0.05 16.42
CA LYS A 66 3.58 0.00 17.32
C LYS A 66 3.42 1.34 18.04
N SER A 67 4.49 2.13 18.13
CA SER A 67 4.46 3.46 18.75
C SER A 67 3.89 4.56 17.83
N TYR A 68 3.83 4.31 16.51
CA TYR A 68 3.26 5.27 15.56
C TYR A 68 1.73 5.27 15.58
N ASN A 69 1.15 6.46 15.44
CA ASN A 69 -0.25 6.59 15.05
C ASN A 69 -0.44 5.99 13.64
N ILE A 70 -1.45 5.12 13.48
CA ILE A 70 -1.68 4.38 12.23
C ILE A 70 -1.97 5.31 11.04
N ARG A 71 -2.72 6.41 11.24
CA ARG A 71 -3.02 7.38 10.17
C ARG A 71 -1.75 8.09 9.70
N TYR A 72 -0.91 8.51 10.65
CA TYR A 72 0.39 9.13 10.35
C TYR A 72 1.35 8.16 9.64
N LEU A 73 1.43 6.91 10.10
CA LEU A 73 2.26 5.88 9.46
C LEU A 73 1.84 5.68 8.00
N ARG A 74 0.53 5.48 7.76
CA ARG A 74 0.00 5.22 6.42
C ARG A 74 0.04 6.43 5.49
N SER A 75 0.06 7.67 6.00
CA SER A 75 0.25 8.85 5.16
C SER A 75 1.66 8.93 4.54
N HIS A 76 2.61 8.14 5.03
CA HIS A 76 3.98 8.06 4.51
C HIS A 76 4.23 6.78 3.68
N ILE A 77 3.20 5.97 3.43
CA ILE A 77 3.29 4.72 2.67
C ILE A 77 2.39 4.82 1.44
N ALA A 78 2.95 4.56 0.26
CA ALA A 78 2.19 4.33 -0.96
C ALA A 78 2.17 2.82 -1.26
N LEU A 79 0.99 2.22 -1.25
CA LEU A 79 0.78 0.83 -1.68
C LEU A 79 0.27 0.82 -3.12
N VAL A 80 0.87 -0.03 -3.96
CA VAL A 80 0.39 -0.29 -5.32
C VAL A 80 -0.03 -1.75 -5.40
N ASP A 81 -1.34 -1.96 -5.50
CA ASP A 81 -1.91 -3.31 -5.63
C ASP A 81 -1.75 -3.87 -7.04
N GLN A 82 -1.70 -5.19 -7.14
CA GLN A 82 -1.66 -5.89 -8.44
C GLN A 82 -2.94 -5.67 -9.26
N GLU A 83 -4.09 -5.59 -8.59
CA GLU A 83 -5.40 -5.29 -9.18
C GLU A 83 -5.93 -4.00 -8.56
N PRO A 84 -5.72 -2.83 -9.19
CA PRO A 84 -6.23 -1.58 -8.65
C PRO A 84 -7.76 -1.56 -8.71
N THR A 85 -8.40 -1.10 -7.63
CA THR A 85 -9.85 -0.91 -7.59
C THR A 85 -10.21 0.41 -8.28
N LEU A 86 -11.02 0.34 -9.34
CA LEU A 86 -11.62 1.51 -9.96
C LEU A 86 -13.07 1.68 -9.48
N PHE A 87 -13.38 2.85 -8.97
CA PHE A 87 -14.73 3.23 -8.58
C PHE A 87 -15.49 3.77 -9.80
N ASN A 88 -16.81 3.54 -9.83
CA ASN A 88 -17.69 4.09 -10.86
C ASN A 88 -17.99 5.58 -10.61
N VAL A 89 -16.93 6.39 -10.68
CA VAL A 89 -16.85 7.84 -10.50
C VAL A 89 -15.95 8.43 -11.59
N SER A 90 -15.72 9.74 -11.58
CA SER A 90 -14.86 10.35 -12.59
C SER A 90 -13.41 9.85 -12.50
N ILE A 91 -12.65 9.96 -13.60
CA ILE A 91 -11.21 9.64 -13.60
C ILE A 91 -10.48 10.51 -12.58
N ARG A 92 -10.88 11.79 -12.49
CA ARG A 92 -10.39 12.75 -11.49
C ARG A 92 -10.57 12.19 -10.08
N ASP A 93 -11.78 11.72 -9.75
CA ASP A 93 -12.09 11.23 -8.41
C ASP A 93 -11.42 9.88 -8.11
N ASN A 94 -11.18 9.04 -9.12
CA ASN A 94 -10.36 7.83 -8.96
C ASN A 94 -8.89 8.18 -8.65
N ILE A 95 -8.31 9.18 -9.34
CA ILE A 95 -6.92 9.62 -9.09
C ILE A 95 -6.79 10.30 -7.73
N ALA A 96 -7.78 11.11 -7.35
CA ALA A 96 -7.81 11.81 -6.07
C ALA A 96 -8.26 10.93 -4.88
N TYR A 97 -8.58 9.65 -5.12
CA TYR A 97 -9.11 8.78 -4.08
C TYR A 97 -8.16 8.68 -2.88
N GLY A 98 -8.69 8.97 -1.69
CA GLY A 98 -7.94 8.97 -0.43
C GLY A 98 -7.22 10.28 -0.10
N LEU A 99 -7.29 11.29 -0.98
CA LEU A 99 -6.80 12.64 -0.72
C LEU A 99 -7.96 13.56 -0.31
N ASP A 100 -7.75 14.40 0.69
CA ASP A 100 -8.79 15.31 1.19
C ASP A 100 -9.07 16.46 0.19
N ASP A 101 -8.03 17.05 -0.41
CA ASP A 101 -8.16 18.25 -1.28
C ASP A 101 -7.16 18.23 -2.47
N ALA A 102 -7.31 17.28 -3.39
CA ALA A 102 -6.45 17.22 -4.59
C ALA A 102 -6.87 18.29 -5.62
N SER A 103 -5.96 19.23 -5.94
CA SER A 103 -6.19 20.24 -6.97
C SER A 103 -6.20 19.62 -8.37
N GLN A 104 -6.84 20.29 -9.32
CA GLN A 104 -6.87 19.82 -10.71
C GLN A 104 -5.45 19.73 -11.30
N GLU A 105 -4.58 20.66 -10.96
CA GLU A 105 -3.18 20.68 -11.39
C GLU A 105 -2.40 19.48 -10.84
N GLN A 106 -2.63 19.11 -9.58
CA GLN A 106 -2.01 17.93 -8.97
C GLN A 106 -2.48 16.63 -9.65
N ILE A 107 -3.77 16.53 -9.96
CA ILE A 107 -4.35 15.37 -10.64
C ILE A 107 -3.77 15.23 -12.05
N GLU A 108 -3.65 16.33 -12.79
CA GLU A 108 -3.03 16.33 -14.11
C GLU A 108 -1.53 16.02 -14.05
N ALA A 109 -0.82 16.55 -13.05
CA ALA A 109 0.58 16.24 -12.84
C ALA A 109 0.77 14.74 -12.57
N ALA A 110 -0.03 14.14 -11.68
CA ALA A 110 -0.01 12.71 -11.41
C ALA A 110 -0.30 11.89 -12.69
N ALA A 111 -1.32 12.27 -13.46
CA ALA A 111 -1.66 11.61 -14.72
C ALA A 111 -0.54 11.73 -15.79
N LYS A 112 0.21 12.84 -15.80
CA LYS A 112 1.37 13.03 -16.69
C LYS A 112 2.56 12.19 -16.24
N LEU A 113 2.83 12.09 -14.94
CA LEU A 113 3.93 11.28 -14.39
C LEU A 113 3.83 9.80 -14.78
N VAL A 114 2.62 9.26 -14.89
CA VAL A 114 2.37 7.86 -15.29
C VAL A 114 1.91 7.69 -16.75
N ASN A 115 2.07 8.73 -17.58
CA ASN A 115 1.75 8.72 -19.02
C ASN A 115 0.29 8.40 -19.41
N ILE A 116 -0.68 8.59 -18.50
CA ILE A 116 -2.11 8.37 -18.80
C ILE A 116 -2.84 9.64 -19.23
N HIS A 117 -2.27 10.83 -18.99
CA HIS A 117 -2.94 12.11 -19.24
C HIS A 117 -3.47 12.25 -20.68
N ASN A 118 -2.64 11.95 -21.68
CA ASN A 118 -3.07 12.06 -23.08
C ASN A 118 -4.20 11.08 -23.42
N PHE A 119 -4.17 9.87 -22.87
CA PHE A 119 -5.26 8.91 -23.03
C PHE A 119 -6.56 9.48 -22.45
N VAL A 120 -6.51 10.01 -21.23
CA VAL A 120 -7.67 10.61 -20.55
C VAL A 120 -8.27 11.76 -21.37
N VAL A 121 -7.44 12.63 -21.95
CA VAL A 121 -7.90 13.75 -22.78
C VAL A 121 -8.59 13.28 -24.08
N THR A 122 -8.19 12.13 -24.63
CA THR A 122 -8.82 11.57 -25.84
C THR A 122 -10.16 10.88 -25.58
N LEU A 123 -10.52 10.62 -24.32
CA LEU A 123 -11.76 9.93 -24.00
C LEU A 123 -13.00 10.80 -24.28
N PRO A 124 -14.06 10.23 -24.86
CA PRO A 124 -15.32 10.95 -25.03
C PRO A 124 -15.93 11.28 -23.66
N GLN A 125 -16.55 12.46 -23.55
CA GLN A 125 -17.32 12.83 -22.37
C GLN A 125 -18.62 12.01 -22.35
N VAL A 126 -18.61 10.85 -21.68
CA VAL A 126 -19.79 9.98 -21.57
C VAL A 126 -20.56 10.31 -20.30
N CYS A 127 -21.73 10.92 -20.43
CA CYS A 127 -22.67 11.09 -19.33
C CYS A 127 -23.41 9.76 -19.08
N PHE A 128 -22.99 8.97 -18.09
CA PHE A 128 -23.75 7.80 -17.65
C PHE A 128 -25.00 8.26 -16.90
N ARG A 129 -26.11 8.42 -17.62
CA ARG A 129 -27.44 8.52 -16.99
C ARG A 129 -27.75 7.19 -16.32
N ARG A 130 -27.90 7.18 -14.99
CA ARG A 130 -28.51 6.05 -14.27
C ARG A 130 -29.90 5.83 -14.86
N LYS A 131 -30.14 4.67 -15.47
CA LYS A 131 -31.52 4.20 -15.65
C LYS A 131 -32.04 3.94 -14.23
N SER A 132 -33.01 4.76 -13.81
CA SER A 132 -33.86 4.49 -12.64
C SER A 132 -34.49 3.11 -12.72
#